data_AF-A0A7Z2PQN1-F1
#
_entry.id   AF-A0A7Z2PQN1-F1
#
_cell.length_a   1.000
_cell.length_b   1.000
_cell.length_c   1.000
_cell.angle_alpha   90.00
_cell.angle_beta   90.00
_cell.angle_gamma   90.00
#
_symmetry.space_group_name_H-M   'P 1'
#
loop_
_entity.id
_entity.type
_entity.pdbx_description
1 polymer ?
#
loop_
_entity_poly.entity_id
_entity_poly.type
_entity_poly.pdbx_seq_one_letter_code
_entity_poly.pdbx_strand_id
1 'polypeptide(L)'
;MFIRLSAAIAALSLLGSAALAQGAKPTDPQIAHIAYTAGVLDINAAKQAIAKTGNKDVKAFAEDMVRDHEAVNKQALDLVNKLKVTPEDNDTSKALSKQATEKLAELDKLKGAEYDKAYVANEVAYHKAVNGALERQLIPSASNAELKSLLQTGLKIFQGHQQHAEEVAAKLK
;
A
#
# COMPACT_ATOMS: atom_id res chain seq x y z
N MET A 1 16.44 -52.29 -57.96
CA MET A 1 16.85 -53.16 -56.84
C MET A 1 17.26 -52.27 -55.67
N PHE A 2 16.78 -52.60 -54.48
CA PHE A 2 16.82 -51.91 -53.17
C PHE A 2 18.20 -51.32 -52.78
N ILE A 3 18.40 -50.37 -51.85
CA ILE A 3 17.91 -50.23 -50.46
C ILE A 3 18.07 -48.76 -49.99
N ARG A 4 17.20 -48.32 -49.06
CA ARG A 4 17.20 -47.04 -48.33
C ARG A 4 18.28 -46.96 -47.24
N LEU A 5 18.75 -45.77 -46.87
CA LEU A 5 19.03 -45.44 -45.47
C LEU A 5 18.90 -43.94 -45.19
N SER A 6 18.15 -43.67 -44.14
CA SER A 6 17.68 -42.38 -43.63
C SER A 6 18.78 -41.63 -42.86
N ALA A 7 18.72 -40.29 -42.89
CA ALA A 7 19.03 -39.46 -41.73
C ALA A 7 18.37 -38.07 -41.90
N ALA A 8 17.32 -37.84 -41.13
CA ALA A 8 16.76 -36.53 -40.84
C ALA A 8 17.04 -36.21 -39.37
N ILE A 9 17.44 -34.99 -39.06
CA ILE A 9 17.24 -34.22 -37.80
C ILE A 9 17.58 -32.77 -38.19
N ALA A 10 16.62 -31.96 -38.62
CA ALA A 10 15.75 -31.12 -37.79
C ALA A 10 16.52 -30.01 -37.04
N ALA A 11 16.65 -28.85 -37.69
CA ALA A 11 17.00 -27.59 -37.04
C ALA A 11 15.83 -27.16 -36.15
N LEU A 12 16.03 -27.16 -34.83
CA LEU A 12 15.06 -26.66 -33.87
C LEU A 12 15.59 -25.35 -33.25
N SER A 13 15.21 -24.25 -33.88
CA SER A 13 15.36 -22.90 -33.34
C SER A 13 14.42 -22.74 -32.15
N LEU A 14 14.89 -23.01 -30.94
CA LEU A 14 14.15 -22.68 -29.71
C LEU A 14 14.39 -21.21 -29.34
N LEU A 15 13.66 -20.32 -30.01
CA LEU A 15 13.28 -19.03 -29.45
C LEU A 15 12.15 -19.28 -28.43
N GLY A 16 12.55 -19.70 -27.23
CA GLY A 16 11.66 -19.82 -26.08
C GLY A 16 11.66 -18.50 -25.31
N SER A 17 10.59 -17.73 -25.47
CA SER A 17 10.31 -16.47 -24.81
C SER A 17 10.72 -16.48 -23.34
N ALA A 18 11.68 -15.63 -22.97
CA ALA A 18 11.79 -15.15 -21.61
C ALA A 18 10.51 -14.37 -21.30
N ALA A 19 9.48 -15.08 -20.81
CA ALA A 19 8.41 -14.44 -20.09
C ALA A 19 9.08 -13.78 -18.88
N LEU A 20 9.33 -12.47 -19.03
CA LEU A 20 9.75 -11.61 -17.93
C LEU A 20 8.85 -11.95 -16.75
N ALA A 21 9.45 -12.41 -15.65
CA ALA A 21 8.78 -12.63 -14.40
C ALA A 21 8.18 -11.29 -13.95
N GLN A 22 6.96 -11.02 -14.39
CA GLN A 22 6.05 -10.13 -13.69
C GLN A 22 5.88 -10.79 -12.33
N GLY A 23 6.42 -10.15 -11.28
CA GLY A 23 6.32 -10.66 -9.92
C GLY A 23 4.89 -11.15 -9.68
N ALA A 24 4.76 -12.36 -9.12
CA ALA A 24 3.47 -12.99 -8.95
C ALA A 24 2.49 -12.02 -8.26
N LYS A 25 1.25 -11.97 -8.77
CA LYS A 25 0.20 -11.16 -8.15
C LYS A 25 0.05 -11.59 -6.68
N PRO A 26 -0.11 -10.64 -5.74
CA PRO A 26 -0.22 -10.98 -4.33
C PRO A 26 -1.50 -11.80 -4.10
N THR A 27 -1.40 -12.79 -3.21
CA THR A 27 -2.54 -13.62 -2.78
C THR A 27 -3.45 -12.85 -1.82
N ASP A 28 -4.68 -13.30 -1.57
CA ASP A 28 -5.59 -12.66 -0.61
C ASP A 28 -4.97 -12.51 0.81
N PRO A 29 -4.28 -13.53 1.39
CA PRO A 29 -3.53 -13.37 2.64
C PRO A 29 -2.46 -12.26 2.60
N GLN A 30 -1.72 -12.16 1.49
CA GLN A 30 -0.69 -11.14 1.31
C GLN A 30 -1.30 -9.75 1.13
N ILE A 31 -2.41 -9.64 0.39
CA ILE A 31 -3.16 -8.40 0.20
C ILE A 31 -3.70 -7.91 1.55
N ALA A 32 -4.30 -8.80 2.35
CA ALA A 32 -4.78 -8.45 3.69
C ALA A 32 -3.64 -7.93 4.59
N HIS A 33 -2.47 -8.58 4.54
CA HIS A 33 -1.29 -8.14 5.28
C HIS A 33 -0.77 -6.77 4.81
N ILE A 34 -0.70 -6.55 3.49
CA ILE A 34 -0.27 -5.27 2.90
C ILE A 34 -1.20 -4.13 3.33
N ALA A 35 -2.51 -4.32 3.17
CA ALA A 35 -3.51 -3.29 3.49
C ALA A 35 -3.50 -2.93 4.97
N TYR A 36 -3.48 -3.94 5.85
CA TYR A 36 -3.40 -3.71 7.30
C TYR A 36 -2.10 -3.03 7.71
N THR A 37 -0.97 -3.47 7.15
CA THR A 37 0.35 -2.87 7.40
C THR A 37 0.33 -1.39 7.00
N ALA A 38 -0.12 -1.06 5.79
CA ALA A 38 -0.21 0.32 5.34
C ALA A 38 -1.06 1.19 6.30
N GLY A 39 -2.23 0.68 6.71
CA GLY A 39 -3.08 1.38 7.67
C GLY A 39 -2.41 1.65 9.02
N VAL A 40 -1.68 0.67 9.57
CA VAL A 40 -0.95 0.84 10.84
C VAL A 40 0.17 1.86 10.74
N LEU A 41 0.90 1.89 9.62
CA LEU A 41 2.00 2.84 9.41
C LEU A 41 1.47 4.28 9.37
N ASP A 42 0.35 4.51 8.72
CA ASP A 42 -0.30 5.81 8.62
C ASP A 42 -0.80 6.30 9.98
N ILE A 43 -1.42 5.40 10.77
CA ILE A 43 -1.82 5.69 12.16
C ILE A 43 -0.62 6.14 12.99
N ASN A 44 0.55 5.51 12.81
CA ASN A 44 1.75 5.87 13.57
C ASN A 44 2.30 7.24 13.16
N ALA A 45 2.28 7.57 11.86
CA ALA A 45 2.65 8.91 11.37
C ALA A 45 1.71 9.98 11.91
N ALA A 46 0.40 9.74 11.85
CA ALA A 46 -0.60 10.64 12.39
C ALA A 46 -0.46 10.84 13.91
N LYS A 47 -0.20 9.77 14.68
CA LYS A 47 0.07 9.88 16.14
C LYS A 47 1.31 10.73 16.43
N GLN A 48 2.37 10.59 15.63
CA GLN A 48 3.54 11.46 15.74
C GLN A 48 3.17 12.92 15.44
N ALA A 49 2.36 13.17 14.40
CA ALA A 49 1.93 14.51 14.02
C ALA A 49 1.11 15.19 15.12
N ILE A 50 0.13 14.49 15.70
CA ILE A 50 -0.68 14.98 16.83
C ILE A 50 0.20 15.43 18.01
N ALA A 51 1.29 14.70 18.27
CA ALA A 51 2.21 14.99 19.37
C ALA A 51 3.18 16.15 19.09
N LYS A 52 3.48 16.44 17.82
CA LYS A 52 4.53 17.39 17.42
C LYS A 52 4.00 18.70 16.86
N THR A 53 2.86 18.70 16.20
CA THR A 53 2.33 19.89 15.55
C THR A 53 1.67 20.86 16.54
N GLY A 54 1.89 22.16 16.31
CA GLY A 54 1.09 23.24 16.91
C GLY A 54 0.01 23.77 15.97
N ASN A 55 -0.02 23.29 14.72
CA ASN A 55 -0.94 23.78 13.70
C ASN A 55 -2.28 23.04 13.78
N LYS A 56 -3.38 23.81 13.84
CA LYS A 56 -4.73 23.27 14.01
C LYS A 56 -5.21 22.46 12.80
N ASP A 57 -4.90 22.90 11.58
CA ASP A 57 -5.29 22.18 10.36
C ASP A 57 -4.53 20.84 10.25
N VAL A 58 -3.22 20.83 10.54
CA VAL A 58 -2.40 19.61 10.54
C VAL A 58 -2.87 18.64 11.62
N LYS A 59 -3.18 19.15 12.82
CA LYS A 59 -3.69 18.32 13.91
C LYS A 59 -5.04 17.70 13.58
N ALA A 60 -5.98 18.48 13.06
CA ALA A 60 -7.31 17.98 12.68
C ALA A 60 -7.20 16.89 11.61
N PHE A 61 -6.37 17.11 10.59
CA PHE A 61 -6.08 16.09 9.58
C PHE A 61 -5.54 14.80 10.22
N ALA A 62 -4.52 14.89 11.08
CA ALA A 62 -3.93 13.71 11.72
C ALA A 62 -4.93 12.99 12.65
N GLU A 63 -5.83 13.71 13.32
CA GLU A 63 -6.90 13.10 14.12
C GLU A 63 -7.91 12.32 13.24
N ASP A 64 -8.26 12.85 12.07
CA ASP A 64 -9.07 12.14 11.08
C ASP A 64 -8.38 10.87 10.59
N MET A 65 -7.07 10.94 10.30
CA MET A 65 -6.26 9.80 9.88
C MET A 65 -6.32 8.66 10.90
N VAL A 66 -6.08 8.96 12.19
CA VAL A 66 -6.15 7.95 13.25
C VAL A 66 -7.54 7.32 13.33
N ARG A 67 -8.60 8.14 13.38
CA ARG A 67 -9.97 7.66 13.53
C ARG A 67 -10.37 6.72 12.40
N ASP A 68 -10.16 7.15 11.16
CA ASP A 68 -10.68 6.45 9.99
C ASP A 68 -9.84 5.19 9.69
N HIS A 69 -8.51 5.26 9.84
CA HIS A 69 -7.66 4.08 9.66
C HIS A 69 -7.84 3.04 10.77
N GLU A 70 -8.05 3.43 12.03
CA GLU A 70 -8.35 2.47 13.10
C GLU A 70 -9.69 1.75 12.84
N ALA A 71 -10.69 2.46 12.32
CA ALA A 71 -11.97 1.87 11.92
C ALA A 71 -11.81 0.87 10.75
N VAL A 72 -11.06 1.24 9.70
CA VAL A 72 -10.79 0.34 8.56
C VAL A 72 -9.98 -0.87 8.99
N ASN A 73 -8.94 -0.69 9.82
CA ASN A 73 -8.13 -1.80 10.34
C ASN A 73 -8.96 -2.75 11.20
N LYS A 74 -9.90 -2.23 12.00
CA LYS A 74 -10.84 -3.09 12.73
C LYS A 74 -11.70 -3.91 11.77
N GLN A 75 -12.24 -3.32 10.70
CA GLN A 75 -13.02 -4.06 9.70
C GLN A 75 -12.16 -5.13 9.00
N ALA A 76 -10.90 -4.83 8.71
CA ALA A 76 -9.96 -5.78 8.12
C ALA A 76 -9.71 -6.98 9.06
N LEU A 77 -9.47 -6.72 10.35
CA LEU A 77 -9.29 -7.77 11.36
C LEU A 77 -10.55 -8.64 11.52
N ASP A 78 -11.72 -8.01 11.61
CA ASP A 78 -13.00 -8.72 11.71
C ASP A 78 -13.22 -9.62 10.46
N LEU A 79 -12.85 -9.14 9.28
CA LEU A 79 -12.97 -9.89 8.03
C LEU A 79 -12.01 -11.08 7.96
N VAL A 80 -10.72 -10.91 8.26
CA VAL A 80 -9.74 -12.02 8.20
C VAL A 80 -10.09 -13.11 9.22
N ASN A 81 -10.62 -12.73 10.39
CA ASN A 81 -11.15 -13.68 11.38
C ASN A 81 -12.36 -14.43 10.85
N LYS A 82 -13.34 -13.72 10.26
CA LYS A 82 -14.54 -14.34 9.65
C LYS A 82 -14.17 -15.34 8.57
N LEU A 83 -13.23 -14.97 7.70
CA LEU A 83 -12.80 -15.79 6.56
C LEU A 83 -11.79 -16.89 6.96
N LYS A 84 -11.33 -16.90 8.22
CA LYS A 84 -10.25 -17.77 8.70
C LYS A 84 -8.98 -17.66 7.83
N VAL A 85 -8.72 -16.45 7.37
CA VAL A 85 -7.51 -16.10 6.61
C VAL A 85 -6.47 -15.61 7.60
N THR A 86 -5.30 -16.25 7.62
CA THR A 86 -4.15 -15.73 8.35
C THR A 86 -3.41 -14.76 7.42
N PRO A 87 -3.27 -13.47 7.77
CA PRO A 87 -2.45 -12.54 6.99
C PRO A 87 -1.03 -13.08 6.79
N GLU A 88 -0.52 -12.98 5.57
CA GLU A 88 0.78 -13.53 5.18
C GLU A 88 1.80 -12.40 4.94
N ASP A 89 2.89 -12.43 5.71
CA ASP A 89 4.00 -11.50 5.55
C ASP A 89 4.61 -11.59 4.14
N ASN A 90 5.13 -10.47 3.63
CA ASN A 90 5.60 -10.34 2.26
C ASN A 90 6.56 -9.16 2.10
N ASP A 91 7.34 -9.19 1.02
CA ASP A 91 8.38 -8.19 0.76
C ASP A 91 7.83 -6.77 0.60
N THR A 92 6.59 -6.62 0.10
CA THR A 92 5.93 -5.31 0.00
C THR A 92 5.68 -4.72 1.38
N SER A 93 5.14 -5.51 2.31
CA SER A 93 4.87 -5.07 3.68
C SER A 93 6.15 -4.74 4.45
N LYS A 94 7.21 -5.52 4.26
CA LYS A 94 8.54 -5.25 4.82
C LYS A 94 9.14 -3.95 4.28
N ALA A 95 9.05 -3.74 2.97
CA ALA A 95 9.56 -2.52 2.34
C ALA A 95 8.80 -1.27 2.84
N LEU A 96 7.47 -1.33 2.92
CA LEU A 96 6.64 -0.27 3.48
C LEU A 96 7.03 0.04 4.93
N SER A 97 7.18 -1.00 5.76
CA SER A 97 7.52 -0.83 7.18
C SER A 97 8.90 -0.20 7.36
N LYS A 98 9.89 -0.59 6.55
CA LYS A 98 11.23 0.01 6.55
C LYS A 98 11.17 1.49 6.16
N GLN A 99 10.49 1.81 5.04
CA GLN A 99 10.37 3.18 4.54
C GLN A 99 9.66 4.09 5.56
N ALA A 100 8.58 3.61 6.17
CA ALA A 100 7.85 4.35 7.21
C ALA A 100 8.72 4.58 8.46
N THR A 101 9.49 3.57 8.89
CA THR A 101 10.43 3.73 10.02
C THR A 101 11.46 4.82 9.74
N GLU A 102 12.06 4.80 8.54
CA GLU A 102 13.04 5.81 8.11
C GLU A 102 12.40 7.20 8.03
N LYS A 103 11.19 7.30 7.49
CA LYS A 103 10.45 8.56 7.37
C LYS A 103 10.08 9.13 8.75
N LEU A 104 9.59 8.32 9.68
CA LEU A 104 9.28 8.77 11.04
C LEU A 104 10.52 9.31 11.75
N ALA A 105 11.68 8.67 11.56
CA ALA A 105 12.95 9.13 12.12
C ALA A 105 13.47 10.43 11.46
N GLU A 106 13.19 10.64 10.17
CA GLU A 106 13.46 11.90 9.48
C GLU A 106 12.57 13.03 10.02
N LEU A 107 11.26 12.78 10.06
CA LEU A 107 10.26 13.74 10.56
C LEU A 107 10.52 14.10 12.02
N ASP A 108 10.99 13.16 12.85
CA ASP A 108 11.24 13.43 14.27
C ASP A 108 12.29 14.52 14.51
N LYS A 109 13.24 14.68 13.59
CA LYS A 109 14.29 15.70 13.66
C LYS A 109 13.78 17.11 13.36
N LEU A 110 12.60 17.23 12.74
CA LEU A 110 12.00 18.49 12.34
C LEU A 110 11.09 19.03 13.46
N LYS A 111 10.86 20.35 13.44
CA LYS A 111 10.02 21.05 14.43
C LYS A 111 9.19 22.15 13.76
N GLY A 112 8.07 22.51 14.40
CA GLY A 112 7.22 23.62 13.98
C GLY A 112 6.79 23.53 12.52
N ALA A 113 6.86 24.64 11.79
CA ALA A 113 6.41 24.71 10.41
C ALA A 113 7.19 23.78 9.45
N GLU A 114 8.46 23.48 9.73
CA GLU A 114 9.24 22.52 8.93
C GLU A 114 8.69 21.10 9.09
N TYR A 115 8.35 20.72 10.33
CA TYR A 115 7.69 19.44 10.60
C TYR A 115 6.35 19.36 9.89
N ASP A 116 5.51 20.38 10.05
CA ASP A 116 4.16 20.43 9.48
C ASP A 116 4.18 20.27 7.95
N LYS A 117 5.09 20.99 7.27
CA LYS A 117 5.27 20.90 5.82
C LYS A 117 5.76 19.51 5.40
N ALA A 118 6.72 18.94 6.13
CA ALA A 118 7.29 17.64 5.78
C ALA A 118 6.31 16.48 6.03
N TYR A 119 5.55 16.52 7.13
CA TYR A 119 4.50 15.55 7.43
C TYR A 119 3.42 15.59 6.34
N VAL A 120 2.81 16.75 6.08
CA VAL A 120 1.73 16.82 5.09
C VAL A 120 2.21 16.46 3.69
N ALA A 121 3.44 16.84 3.30
CA ALA A 121 4.01 16.40 2.03
C ALA A 121 4.19 14.88 1.96
N ASN A 122 4.55 14.23 3.07
CA ASN A 122 4.60 12.78 3.16
C ASN A 122 3.21 12.16 2.95
N GLU A 123 2.18 12.66 3.62
CA GLU A 123 0.83 12.08 3.57
C GLU A 123 0.25 12.17 2.15
N VAL A 124 0.46 13.28 1.44
CA VAL A 124 0.08 13.42 0.02
C VAL A 124 0.77 12.35 -0.84
N ALA A 125 2.09 12.18 -0.68
CA ALA A 125 2.85 11.21 -1.44
C ALA A 125 2.46 9.76 -1.08
N TYR A 126 2.26 9.48 0.20
CA TYR A 126 1.90 8.19 0.75
C TYR A 126 0.53 7.75 0.26
N HIS A 127 -0.50 8.58 0.41
CA HIS A 127 -1.84 8.25 -0.09
C HIS A 127 -1.88 8.10 -1.60
N LYS A 128 -1.15 8.92 -2.36
CA LYS A 128 -1.06 8.74 -3.82
C LYS A 128 -0.47 7.37 -4.18
N ALA A 129 0.55 6.92 -3.45
CA ALA A 129 1.14 5.60 -3.66
C ALA A 129 0.18 4.47 -3.26
N VAL A 130 -0.46 4.57 -2.10
CA VAL A 130 -1.43 3.58 -1.59
C VAL A 130 -2.66 3.48 -2.50
N ASN A 131 -3.25 4.61 -2.90
CA ASN A 131 -4.37 4.66 -3.85
C ASN A 131 -4.00 4.02 -5.18
N GLY A 132 -2.81 4.34 -5.71
CA GLY A 132 -2.29 3.72 -6.93
C GLY A 132 -2.09 2.20 -6.80
N ALA A 133 -1.58 1.72 -5.66
CA ALA A 133 -1.42 0.29 -5.39
C ALA A 133 -2.78 -0.42 -5.27
N LEU A 134 -3.74 0.18 -4.56
CA LEU A 134 -5.11 -0.33 -4.44
C LEU A 134 -5.76 -0.50 -5.81
N GLU A 135 -5.75 0.56 -6.62
CA GLU A 135 -6.40 0.60 -7.93
C GLU A 135 -5.76 -0.37 -8.93
N ARG A 136 -4.43 -0.43 -8.98
CA ARG A 136 -3.71 -1.10 -10.07
C ARG A 136 -3.28 -2.52 -9.73
N GLN A 137 -3.15 -2.86 -8.46
CA GLN A 137 -2.57 -4.13 -8.03
C GLN A 137 -3.44 -4.89 -7.05
N LEU A 138 -3.81 -4.29 -5.92
CA LEU A 138 -4.46 -5.03 -4.83
C LEU A 138 -5.92 -5.38 -5.15
N ILE A 139 -6.75 -4.40 -5.55
CA ILE A 139 -8.17 -4.65 -5.91
C ILE A 139 -8.29 -5.58 -7.13
N PRO A 140 -7.47 -5.44 -8.19
CA PRO A 140 -7.49 -6.38 -9.32
C PRO A 140 -7.00 -7.79 -8.99
N SER A 141 -6.14 -7.95 -7.98
CA SER A 141 -5.59 -9.27 -7.59
C SER A 141 -6.41 -9.98 -6.53
N ALA A 142 -7.25 -9.26 -5.79
CA ALA A 142 -8.12 -9.83 -4.77
C ALA A 142 -9.15 -10.79 -5.38
N SER A 143 -9.12 -12.05 -4.92
CA SER A 143 -10.00 -13.12 -5.39
C SER A 143 -11.25 -13.23 -4.52
N ASN A 144 -11.12 -13.06 -3.21
CA ASN A 144 -12.24 -13.04 -2.28
C ASN A 144 -13.08 -11.75 -2.44
N ALA A 145 -14.38 -11.91 -2.69
CA ALA A 145 -15.29 -10.80 -2.95
C ALA A 145 -15.45 -9.84 -1.75
N GLU A 146 -15.44 -10.35 -0.52
CA GLU A 146 -15.56 -9.51 0.68
C GLU A 146 -14.27 -8.70 0.91
N LEU A 147 -13.10 -9.32 0.75
CA LEU A 147 -11.82 -8.60 0.80
C LEU A 147 -11.75 -7.52 -0.28
N LYS A 148 -12.13 -7.86 -1.51
CA LYS A 148 -12.18 -6.91 -2.61
C LYS A 148 -13.11 -5.72 -2.30
N SER A 149 -14.29 -6.00 -1.74
CA SER A 149 -15.23 -4.95 -1.35
C SER A 149 -14.66 -4.06 -0.24
N LEU A 150 -13.97 -4.62 0.75
CA LEU A 150 -13.32 -3.85 1.81
C LEU A 150 -12.24 -2.91 1.23
N LEU A 151 -11.40 -3.40 0.31
CA LEU A 151 -10.37 -2.60 -0.35
C LEU A 151 -10.98 -1.47 -1.19
N GLN A 152 -12.10 -1.72 -1.87
CA GLN A 152 -12.82 -0.69 -2.63
C GLN A 152 -13.41 0.40 -1.73
N THR A 153 -13.92 0.03 -0.55
CA THR A 153 -14.37 1.00 0.46
C THR A 153 -13.20 1.80 1.01
N GLY A 154 -12.09 1.14 1.35
CA GLY A 154 -10.85 1.78 1.82
C GLY A 154 -10.32 2.78 0.79
N LEU A 155 -10.27 2.41 -0.49
CA LEU A 155 -9.83 3.30 -1.58
C LEU A 155 -10.62 4.62 -1.60
N LYS A 156 -11.94 4.58 -1.43
CA LYS A 156 -12.76 5.82 -1.42
C LYS A 156 -12.40 6.73 -0.25
N ILE A 157 -12.15 6.14 0.93
CA ILE A 157 -11.75 6.89 2.13
C ILE A 157 -10.36 7.52 1.90
N PHE A 158 -9.41 6.74 1.41
CA PHE A 158 -8.03 7.19 1.20
C PHE A 158 -7.89 8.19 0.05
N GLN A 159 -8.77 8.18 -0.95
CA GLN A 159 -8.89 9.27 -1.93
C GLN A 159 -9.33 10.57 -1.26
N GLY A 160 -10.27 10.49 -0.30
CA GLY A 160 -10.67 11.64 0.51
C GLY A 160 -9.54 12.16 1.40
N HIS A 161 -8.79 11.28 2.06
CA HIS A 161 -7.61 11.66 2.84
C HIS A 161 -6.53 12.31 1.98
N GLN A 162 -6.26 11.78 0.77
CA GLN A 162 -5.34 12.41 -0.17
C GLN A 162 -5.75 13.85 -0.50
N GLN A 163 -7.03 14.07 -0.83
CA GLN A 163 -7.54 15.41 -1.12
C GLN A 163 -7.40 16.33 0.10
N HIS A 164 -7.77 15.86 1.29
CA HIS A 164 -7.65 16.66 2.51
C HIS A 164 -6.18 17.02 2.80
N ALA A 165 -5.24 16.08 2.61
CA ALA A 165 -3.81 16.34 2.74
C ALA A 165 -3.33 17.41 1.74
N GLU A 166 -3.77 17.36 0.48
CA GLU A 166 -3.46 18.38 -0.54
C GLU A 166 -4.02 19.76 -0.17
N GLU A 167 -5.22 19.82 0.40
CA GLU A 167 -5.84 21.06 0.91
C GLU A 167 -5.06 21.65 2.09
N VAL A 168 -4.67 20.82 3.06
CA VAL A 168 -3.81 21.25 4.18
C VAL A 168 -2.46 21.73 3.65
N ALA A 169 -1.86 21.03 2.70
CA ALA A 169 -0.59 21.44 2.09
C ALA A 169 -0.67 22.83 1.45
N ALA A 170 -1.80 23.15 0.81
CA ALA A 170 -2.04 24.45 0.21
C ALA A 170 -2.15 25.58 1.25
N LYS A 171 -2.70 25.30 2.44
CA LYS A 171 -2.81 26.26 3.55
C LYS A 171 -1.47 26.51 4.27
N LEU A 172 -0.54 25.56 4.21
CA LEU A 172 0.78 25.67 4.84
C LEU A 172 1.79 26.50 4.04
N LYS A 173 1.44 26.96 2.82
CA LYS A 173 2.35 27.69 1.94
C LYS A 173 2.88 28.97 2.57
#